data_AF-A0A7S2YFY8-F1
#
_entry.id   AF-A0A7S2YFY8-F1
#
_cell.length_a   1.000
_cell.length_b   1.000
_cell.length_c   1.000
_cell.angle_alpha   90.00
_cell.angle_beta   90.00
_cell.angle_gamma   90.00
#
_symmetry.space_group_name_H-M   'P 1'
#
loop_
_entity.id
_entity.type
_entity.pdbx_description
1 polymer ?
#
loop_
_entity_poly.entity_id
_entity_poly.type
_entity_poly.pdbx_seq_one_letter_code
_entity_poly.pdbx_strand_id
1 'polypeptide(L)'
;VFQPNPISKKSKVGNDTTLLIVTPDTTRYRHLAESQLPLDQEHVVLEVGCSTGQTSKILVRRAKSWVGLDTSTEMIETVQAIIPNDTTNCPKTSDNWIQAQTVSCRLDALTDPVKGRQVACQFGMPTSVFLDIGGN
;
A
#
# COMPACT_ATOMS: atom_id res chain seq x y z
N VAL A 1 -11.54 23.53 16.84
CA VAL A 1 -10.69 23.17 15.68
C VAL A 1 -11.39 22.04 14.94
N PHE A 2 -11.89 22.29 13.73
CA PHE A 2 -12.54 21.27 12.91
C PHE A 2 -11.50 20.21 12.55
N GLN A 3 -11.67 18.97 13.04
CA GLN A 3 -10.91 17.83 12.54
C GLN A 3 -11.74 17.19 11.43
N PRO A 4 -11.30 17.22 10.15
CA PRO A 4 -12.01 16.50 9.11
C PRO A 4 -11.98 15.01 9.45
N ASN A 5 -13.15 14.37 9.50
CA ASN A 5 -13.25 12.93 9.71
C ASN A 5 -12.58 12.19 8.56
N PRO A 6 -11.78 11.14 8.82
CA PRO A 6 -11.22 10.31 7.77
C PRO A 6 -12.35 9.67 6.95
N ILE A 7 -12.23 9.72 5.62
CA ILE A 7 -13.20 9.15 4.70
C ILE A 7 -12.68 7.77 4.30
N SER A 8 -13.17 6.72 4.96
CA SER A 8 -13.12 5.36 4.41
C SER A 8 -14.33 5.19 3.49
N LYS A 9 -14.09 5.00 2.20
CA LYS A 9 -15.14 4.74 1.21
C LYS A 9 -14.88 3.39 0.57
N LYS A 10 -15.87 2.50 0.66
CA LYS A 10 -15.92 1.30 -0.16
C LYS A 10 -16.48 1.70 -1.52
N SER A 11 -15.70 1.52 -2.58
CA SER A 11 -16.16 1.74 -3.95
C SER A 11 -16.42 0.38 -4.60
N LYS A 12 -17.52 0.27 -5.35
CA LYS A 12 -17.80 -0.89 -6.19
C LYS A 12 -17.38 -0.58 -7.62
N VAL A 13 -16.41 -1.32 -8.13
CA VAL A 13 -16.07 -1.34 -9.56
C VAL A 13 -16.35 -2.76 -10.04
N GLY A 14 -17.54 -3.00 -10.59
CA GLY A 14 -18.03 -4.36 -10.91
C GLY A 14 -18.63 -5.09 -9.69
N ASN A 15 -18.59 -6.43 -9.70
CA ASN A 15 -19.03 -7.27 -8.55
C ASN A 15 -18.02 -7.25 -7.39
N ASP A 16 -16.81 -6.74 -7.61
CA ASP A 16 -15.75 -6.69 -6.59
C ASP A 16 -15.74 -5.35 -5.85
N THR A 17 -15.60 -5.42 -4.53
CA THR A 17 -15.56 -4.25 -3.65
C THR A 17 -14.12 -3.88 -3.37
N THR A 18 -13.68 -2.69 -3.79
CA THR A 18 -12.35 -2.16 -3.48
C THR A 18 -12.45 -1.25 -2.26
N LEU A 19 -11.55 -1.46 -1.29
CA LEU A 19 -11.41 -0.59 -0.13
C LEU A 19 -10.49 0.58 -0.48
N LEU A 20 -11.00 1.82 -0.40
CA LEU A 20 -10.20 3.03 -0.60
C LEU A 20 -10.08 3.80 0.71
N ILE A 21 -8.83 4.06 1.12
CA ILE A 21 -8.49 4.77 2.35
C ILE A 21 -7.66 6.00 1.99
N VAL A 22 -8.18 7.18 2.33
CA VAL A 22 -7.52 8.48 2.08
C VAL A 22 -7.46 9.27 3.38
N THR A 23 -6.29 9.80 3.72
CA THR A 23 -6.14 10.65 4.91
C THR A 23 -4.97 11.63 4.73
N PRO A 24 -5.12 12.88 5.21
CA PRO A 24 -4.04 13.86 5.24
C PRO A 24 -3.16 13.76 6.51
N ASP A 25 -3.51 12.90 7.47
CA ASP A 25 -2.79 12.69 8.73
C ASP A 25 -2.08 11.33 8.73
N THR A 26 -0.75 11.36 8.68
CA THR A 26 0.13 10.18 8.62
C THR A 26 0.02 9.28 9.86
N THR A 27 -0.30 9.83 11.04
CA THR A 27 -0.47 9.01 12.25
C THR A 27 -1.80 8.27 12.24
N ARG A 28 -2.87 8.94 11.80
CA ARG A 28 -4.17 8.29 11.60
C ARG A 28 -4.15 7.29 10.44
N TYR A 29 -3.36 7.55 9.41
CA TYR A 29 -3.16 6.63 8.29
C TYR A 29 -2.67 5.26 8.75
N ARG A 30 -1.68 5.23 9.65
CA ARG A 30 -1.17 3.99 10.25
C ARG A 30 -2.26 3.22 11.01
N HIS A 31 -3.03 3.89 11.86
CA HIS A 31 -4.13 3.25 12.59
C HIS A 31 -5.25 2.73 11.66
N LEU A 32 -5.52 3.43 10.56
CA LEU A 32 -6.46 2.97 9.54
C LEU A 32 -5.94 1.73 8.80
N ALA A 33 -4.65 1.70 8.44
CA ALA A 33 -4.01 0.51 7.87
C ALA A 33 -4.11 -0.71 8.79
N GLU A 34 -3.94 -0.55 10.10
CA GLU A 34 -4.08 -1.66 11.05
C GLU A 34 -5.53 -2.13 11.22
N SER A 35 -6.49 -1.20 11.27
CA SER A 35 -7.89 -1.52 11.59
C SER A 35 -8.71 -1.97 10.38
N GLN A 36 -8.37 -1.52 9.18
CA GLN A 36 -9.17 -1.75 7.97
C GLN A 36 -8.64 -2.88 7.10
N LEU A 37 -7.41 -3.37 7.34
CA LEU A 37 -6.82 -4.49 6.64
C LEU A 37 -6.86 -5.74 7.53
N PRO A 38 -7.84 -6.65 7.31
CA PRO A 38 -7.91 -7.95 7.97
C PRO A 38 -6.59 -8.71 7.95
N LEU A 39 -6.39 -9.56 8.95
CA LEU A 39 -5.22 -10.45 9.07
C LEU A 39 -5.38 -11.75 8.25
N ASP A 40 -6.32 -11.79 7.30
CA ASP A 40 -6.60 -12.97 6.48
C ASP A 40 -5.61 -13.16 5.32
N GLN A 41 -4.76 -12.16 5.05
CA GLN A 41 -3.67 -12.21 4.06
C GLN A 41 -4.12 -12.49 2.63
N GLU A 42 -5.35 -12.13 2.28
CA GLU A 42 -5.86 -12.25 0.90
C GLU A 42 -5.76 -10.92 0.13
N HIS A 43 -5.34 -9.85 0.81
CA HIS A 43 -5.36 -8.51 0.25
C HIS A 43 -4.19 -8.23 -0.69
N VAL A 44 -4.50 -7.75 -1.89
CA VAL A 44 -3.55 -7.13 -2.82
C VAL A 44 -3.61 -5.63 -2.58
N VAL A 45 -2.52 -5.07 -2.06
CA VAL A 45 -2.47 -3.69 -1.56
C VAL A 45 -1.70 -2.79 -2.51
N LEU A 46 -2.32 -1.68 -2.89
CA LEU A 46 -1.63 -0.53 -3.49
C LEU A 46 -1.50 0.57 -2.44
N GLU A 47 -0.29 1.08 -2.25
CA GLU A 47 0.02 2.25 -1.43
C GLU A 47 0.60 3.36 -2.32
N VAL A 48 -0.06 4.51 -2.38
CA VAL A 48 0.42 5.71 -3.06
C VAL A 48 0.88 6.70 -1.99
N GLY A 49 2.12 7.17 -2.12
CA GLY A 49 2.80 7.98 -1.10
C GLY A 49 3.42 7.10 -0.01
N CYS A 50 4.21 6.08 -0.37
CA CYS A 50 4.78 5.16 0.62
C CYS A 50 5.89 5.80 1.49
N SER A 51 6.47 6.93 1.08
CA SER A 51 7.46 7.70 1.84
C SER A 51 8.59 6.81 2.38
N THR A 52 8.96 6.99 3.65
CA THR A 52 9.99 6.20 4.35
C THR A 52 9.51 4.83 4.85
N GLY A 53 8.29 4.41 4.48
CA GLY A 53 7.78 3.06 4.70
C GLY A 53 7.26 2.74 6.11
N GLN A 54 6.97 3.75 6.95
CA GLN A 54 6.40 3.51 8.28
C GLN A 54 5.04 2.80 8.21
N THR A 55 4.17 3.21 7.29
CA THR A 55 2.88 2.54 7.05
C THR A 55 3.06 1.26 6.25
N SER A 56 3.97 1.26 5.27
CA SER A 56 4.29 0.08 4.45
C SER A 56 4.66 -1.14 5.30
N LYS A 57 5.40 -0.96 6.41
CA LYS A 57 5.73 -2.04 7.36
C LYS A 57 4.49 -2.72 7.93
N ILE A 58 3.42 -1.96 8.17
CA ILE A 58 2.14 -2.49 8.66
C ILE A 58 1.43 -3.25 7.54
N LEU A 59 1.34 -2.64 6.35
CA LEU A 59 0.62 -3.20 5.21
C LEU A 59 1.21 -4.54 4.75
N VAL A 60 2.54 -4.60 4.58
CA VAL A 60 3.25 -5.80 4.12
C VAL A 60 3.03 -7.02 5.04
N ARG A 61 2.81 -6.82 6.34
CA ARG A 61 2.57 -7.91 7.30
C ARG A 61 1.17 -8.52 7.20
N ARG A 62 0.23 -7.78 6.62
CA ARG A 62 -1.20 -8.12 6.58
C ARG A 62 -1.67 -8.45 5.16
N ALA A 63 -0.89 -8.07 4.16
CA ALA A 63 -1.21 -8.25 2.75
C ALA A 63 -0.66 -9.56 2.20
N LYS A 64 -1.30 -10.04 1.13
CA LYS A 64 -0.74 -11.05 0.21
C LYS A 64 0.39 -10.46 -0.62
N SER A 65 0.17 -9.25 -1.10
CA SER A 65 1.10 -8.48 -1.92
C SER A 65 0.94 -7.00 -1.68
N TRP A 66 2.03 -6.27 -1.84
CA TRP A 66 2.11 -4.83 -1.63
C TRP A 66 2.87 -4.17 -2.79
N VAL A 67 2.28 -3.11 -3.32
CA VAL A 67 2.89 -2.21 -4.29
C VAL A 67 2.95 -0.81 -3.69
N GLY A 68 4.15 -0.29 -3.45
CA GLY A 68 4.39 1.07 -2.99
C GLY A 68 4.80 2.00 -4.13
N LEU A 69 4.13 3.14 -4.25
CA LEU A 69 4.48 4.20 -5.20
C LEU A 69 4.86 5.46 -4.43
N ASP A 70 5.90 6.13 -4.90
CA ASP A 70 6.28 7.47 -4.44
C ASP A 70 6.86 8.26 -5.62
N THR A 71 6.76 9.58 -5.58
CA THR A 71 7.35 10.45 -6.61
C THR A 71 8.84 10.71 -6.36
N SER A 72 9.31 10.55 -5.11
CA SER A 72 10.71 10.79 -4.72
C SER A 72 11.57 9.53 -4.83
N THR A 73 12.69 9.63 -5.53
CA THR A 73 13.69 8.55 -5.59
C THR A 73 14.24 8.22 -4.20
N GLU A 74 14.52 9.23 -3.38
CA GLU A 74 15.08 9.06 -2.02
C GLU A 74 14.13 8.27 -1.10
N MET A 75 12.82 8.52 -1.22
CA MET A 75 11.81 7.78 -0.47
C MET A 75 11.78 6.31 -0.89
N ILE A 76 11.86 6.05 -2.20
CA ILE A 76 11.92 4.68 -2.73
C ILE A 76 13.17 3.94 -2.27
N GLU A 77 14.33 4.58 -2.31
CA GLU A 77 15.57 3.97 -1.80
C GLU A 77 15.46 3.67 -0.30
N THR A 78 14.89 4.59 0.49
CA THR A 78 14.69 4.42 1.93
C THR A 78 13.75 3.27 2.24
N VAL A 79 12.60 3.15 1.54
CA VAL A 79 11.67 2.04 1.78
C VAL A 79 12.25 0.71 1.30
N GLN A 80 13.02 0.68 0.21
CA GLN A 80 13.66 -0.56 -0.28
C GLN A 80 14.72 -1.10 0.68
N ALA A 81 15.40 -0.22 1.43
CA ALA A 81 16.35 -0.62 2.45
C ALA A 81 15.70 -1.39 3.62
N ILE A 82 14.41 -1.15 3.89
CA ILE A 82 13.66 -1.80 5.00
C ILE A 82 12.65 -2.84 4.53
N ILE A 83 12.15 -2.71 3.30
CA ILE A 83 11.19 -3.58 2.64
C ILE A 83 11.75 -3.84 1.24
N PRO A 84 12.68 -4.80 1.11
CA PRO A 84 13.25 -5.15 -0.19
C PRO A 84 12.16 -5.60 -1.15
N ASN A 85 12.37 -5.37 -2.44
CA ASN A 85 11.49 -5.91 -3.46
C ASN A 85 11.67 -7.43 -3.51
N ASP A 86 10.58 -8.16 -3.34
CA ASP A 86 10.53 -9.62 -3.45
C ASP A 86 9.32 -10.03 -4.26
N THR A 87 9.57 -10.52 -5.48
CA THR A 87 8.52 -11.01 -6.38
C THR A 87 8.31 -12.52 -6.26
N THR A 88 9.10 -13.21 -5.45
CA THR A 88 9.04 -14.65 -5.32
C THR A 88 7.83 -15.07 -4.49
N ASN A 89 7.18 -16.16 -4.93
CA ASN A 89 6.06 -16.74 -4.21
C ASN A 89 6.63 -17.83 -3.28
N CYS A 90 7.34 -17.43 -2.22
CA CYS A 90 8.04 -18.37 -1.34
C CYS A 90 7.05 -19.06 -0.36
N PRO A 91 6.99 -20.41 -0.33
CA PRO A 91 6.19 -21.13 0.66
C PRO A 91 6.75 -20.97 2.07
N LYS A 92 5.81 -20.85 3.02
CA LYS A 92 5.98 -20.45 4.42
C LYS A 92 6.85 -21.44 5.21
N THR A 93 7.82 -20.95 5.99
CA THR A 93 8.41 -21.71 7.12
C THR A 93 7.98 -21.09 8.44
N SER A 94 7.97 -21.91 9.49
CA SER A 94 7.27 -21.71 10.77
C SER A 94 7.77 -20.54 11.63
N ASP A 95 8.92 -19.95 11.31
CA ASP A 95 9.58 -18.99 12.17
C ASP A 95 9.73 -17.62 11.49
N ASN A 96 8.69 -16.81 11.69
CA ASN A 96 8.66 -15.36 11.57
C ASN A 96 8.68 -14.70 10.17
N TRP A 97 7.70 -13.79 10.03
CA TRP A 97 7.44 -12.87 8.92
C TRP A 97 6.99 -13.57 7.63
N ILE A 98 5.67 -13.73 7.52
CA ILE A 98 5.02 -14.03 6.24
C ILE A 98 5.34 -12.87 5.30
N GLN A 99 6.21 -13.10 4.31
CA GLN A 99 6.63 -12.10 3.34
C GLN A 99 5.55 -11.99 2.25
N ALA A 100 4.83 -10.87 2.23
CA ALA A 100 4.05 -10.48 1.07
C ALA A 100 4.97 -10.34 -0.15
N GLN A 101 4.46 -10.54 -1.36
CA GLN A 101 5.18 -10.08 -2.54
C GLN A 101 5.27 -8.55 -2.49
N THR A 102 6.46 -7.98 -2.64
CA THR A 102 6.69 -6.55 -2.46
C THR A 102 7.36 -5.94 -3.68
N VAL A 103 6.82 -4.82 -4.14
CA VAL A 103 7.51 -3.93 -5.07
C VAL A 103 7.27 -2.50 -4.65
N SER A 104 8.33 -1.71 -4.62
CA SER A 104 8.27 -0.26 -4.54
C SER A 104 8.90 0.35 -5.77
N CYS A 105 8.31 1.41 -6.33
CA CYS A 105 8.89 2.09 -7.48
C CYS A 105 8.62 3.59 -7.48
N ARG A 106 9.55 4.33 -8.09
CA ARG A 106 9.39 5.76 -8.31
C ARG A 106 8.42 5.98 -9.47
N LEU A 107 7.25 6.55 -9.19
CA LEU A 107 6.24 6.79 -10.19
C LEU A 107 5.32 7.94 -9.80
N ASP A 108 5.18 8.90 -10.69
CA ASP A 108 4.09 9.86 -10.65
C ASP A 108 2.89 9.27 -11.40
N ALA A 109 1.96 8.70 -10.66
CA ALA A 109 0.76 8.07 -11.21
C ALA A 109 -0.26 9.07 -11.78
N LEU A 110 -0.11 10.37 -11.48
CA LEU A 110 -0.94 11.42 -12.11
C LEU A 110 -0.41 11.77 -13.49
N THR A 111 0.92 11.79 -13.65
CA THR A 111 1.57 12.08 -14.93
C THR A 111 1.58 10.85 -15.87
N ASP A 112 1.69 9.62 -15.33
CA ASP A 112 1.65 8.38 -16.12
C ASP A 112 0.66 7.36 -15.51
N PRO A 113 -0.65 7.57 -15.68
CA PRO A 113 -1.68 6.72 -15.08
C PRO A 113 -1.73 5.31 -15.68
N VAL A 114 -1.29 5.14 -16.94
CA VAL A 114 -1.26 3.83 -17.60
C VAL A 114 -0.20 2.95 -16.95
N LYS A 115 1.01 3.48 -16.78
CA LYS A 115 2.07 2.79 -16.05
C LYS A 115 1.71 2.60 -14.58
N GLY A 116 1.08 3.60 -13.96
CA GLY A 116 0.53 3.51 -12.60
C GLY A 116 -0.34 2.28 -12.42
N ARG A 117 -1.31 2.09 -13.32
CA ARG A 117 -2.18 0.92 -13.32
C ARG A 117 -1.42 -0.38 -13.58
N GLN A 118 -0.48 -0.41 -14.51
CA GLN A 118 0.30 -1.61 -14.83
C GLN A 118 1.09 -2.10 -13.62
N VAL A 119 1.79 -1.19 -12.93
CA VAL A 119 2.58 -1.52 -11.74
C VAL A 119 1.66 -1.94 -10.58
N ALA A 120 0.57 -1.20 -10.35
CA ALA A 120 -0.40 -1.53 -9.30
C ALA A 120 -0.98 -2.94 -9.43
N CYS A 121 -1.17 -3.41 -10.67
CA CYS A 121 -1.79 -4.70 -10.96
C CYS A 121 -0.81 -5.87 -11.09
N GLN A 122 0.50 -5.67 -10.87
CA GLN A 122 1.52 -6.70 -11.18
C GLN A 122 1.36 -8.00 -10.38
N PHE A 123 0.76 -7.94 -9.19
CA PHE A 123 0.48 -9.09 -8.33
C PHE A 123 -1.00 -9.48 -8.31
N GLY A 124 -1.80 -8.91 -9.22
CA GLY A 124 -3.27 -9.02 -9.23
C GLY A 124 -3.95 -7.67 -9.05
N MET A 125 -5.27 -7.64 -9.22
CA MET A 125 -6.05 -6.40 -9.06
C MET A 125 -6.02 -5.95 -7.59
N PRO A 126 -5.69 -4.68 -7.29
CA PRO A 126 -5.73 -4.17 -5.93
C PRO A 126 -7.13 -4.33 -5.31
N THR A 127 -7.19 -5.03 -4.17
CA THR A 127 -8.42 -5.11 -3.37
C THR A 127 -8.48 -4.01 -2.33
N SER A 128 -7.32 -3.42 -1.99
CA SER A 128 -7.22 -2.26 -1.10
C SER A 128 -6.26 -1.22 -1.68
N VAL A 129 -6.67 0.04 -1.65
CA VAL A 129 -5.89 1.19 -2.09
C VAL A 129 -5.75 2.16 -0.92
N PHE A 130 -4.51 2.44 -0.58
CA PHE A 130 -4.11 3.37 0.45
C PHE A 130 -3.45 4.58 -0.22
N LEU A 131 -3.97 5.77 0.05
CA LEU A 131 -3.48 7.02 -0.51
C LEU A 131 -3.11 7.97 0.62
N ASP A 132 -1.82 8.14 0.84
CA ASP A 132 -1.29 9.18 1.72
C ASP A 132 -1.10 10.46 0.89
N ILE A 133 -1.84 11.50 1.25
CA ILE A 133 -1.69 12.85 0.67
C ILE A 133 -0.97 13.79 1.64
N GLY A 134 -0.44 13.27 2.75
CA GLY A 134 0.27 14.02 3.77
C GLY A 134 1.73 14.26 3.40
N GLY A 135 2.08 15.53 3.22
CA GLY A 135 3.45 16.00 2.97
C GLY A 135 3.42 17.41 2.39
N ASN A 136 3.86 18.39 3.17
CA ASN A 136 4.21 19.74 2.71
C ASN A 136 5.73 19.86 2.77
#